data_AF-A0AA46Z8U2-F1
#
_entry.id   AF-A0AA46Z8U2-F1
#
_cell.length_a   1.000
_cell.length_b   1.000
_cell.length_c   1.000
_cell.angle_alpha   90.00
_cell.angle_beta   90.00
_cell.angle_gamma   90.00
#
_symmetry.space_group_name_H-M   'P 1'
#
loop_
_entity.id
_entity.type
_entity.pdbx_description
1 polymer ?
#
loop_
_entity_poly.entity_id
_entity_poly.type
_entity_poly.pdbx_seq_one_letter_code
_entity_poly.pdbx_strand_id
1 'polypeptide(L)'
;MKYHQPTKSFVISPESIEQVADALMHSLKCVRLAGGKPLTPYEVLGMDDIDHAQAGIVEAATALNIDLGHKRYNKIDLSKI
;
A
#
# COMPACT_ATOMS: atom_id res chain seq x y z
N MET A 1 7.60 15.01 6.39
CA MET A 1 8.48 15.05 7.57
C MET A 1 8.80 16.50 7.94
N LYS A 2 8.90 16.81 9.22
CA LYS A 2 9.34 18.12 9.72
C LYS A 2 10.40 17.91 10.80
N TYR A 3 11.41 18.77 10.89
CA TYR A 3 12.38 18.70 11.97
C TYR A 3 11.78 19.38 13.21
N HIS A 4 11.58 18.61 14.28
CA HIS A 4 11.13 19.12 15.57
C HIS A 4 12.35 19.53 16.39
N GLN A 5 12.66 20.82 16.34
CA GLN A 5 13.82 21.39 17.00
C GLN A 5 13.90 21.06 18.51
N PRO A 6 12.83 21.19 19.32
CA PRO A 6 12.94 20.94 20.75
C PRO A 6 13.39 19.51 21.12
N THR A 7 12.94 18.50 20.37
CA THR A 7 13.32 17.09 20.62
C THR A 7 14.47 16.62 19.73
N LYS A 8 14.99 17.48 18.84
CA LYS A 8 16.03 17.15 17.87
C LYS A 8 15.71 15.94 16.99
N SER A 9 14.42 15.71 16.72
CA SER A 9 13.95 14.54 15.98
C SER A 9 13.11 14.94 14.78
N PHE A 10 13.00 14.05 13.80
CA PHE A 10 12.01 14.19 12.75
C PHE A 10 10.64 13.74 13.27
N VAL A 11 9.63 14.57 13.04
CA VAL A 11 8.23 14.22 13.28
C VAL A 11 7.51 14.06 11.95
N ILE A 12 6.64 13.07 11.90
CA ILE A 12 5.68 12.86 10.81
C ILE A 12 4.31 13.17 11.38
N SER A 13 3.55 14.05 10.71
CA SER A 13 2.17 14.29 11.09
C SER A 13 1.29 13.09 10.70
N PRO A 14 0.22 12.78 11.45
CA PRO A 14 -0.75 11.75 11.06
C PRO A 14 -1.24 11.91 9.64
N GLU A 15 -1.58 13.13 9.22
CA GLU A 15 -1.98 13.47 7.85
C GLU A 15 -0.97 12.99 6.79
N SER A 16 0.34 13.07 7.05
CA SER A 16 1.35 12.58 6.10
C SER A 16 1.35 11.05 6.01
N ILE A 17 1.04 10.34 7.10
CA ILE A 17 0.91 8.88 7.07
C ILE A 17 -0.36 8.47 6.33
N GLU A 18 -1.47 9.17 6.57
CA GLU A 18 -2.76 8.95 5.88
C GLU A 18 -2.60 9.16 4.37
N GLN A 19 -1.99 10.28 3.94
CA GLN A 19 -1.71 10.54 2.52
C GLN A 19 -0.84 9.46 1.87
N VAL A 20 0.15 8.92 2.60
CA VAL A 20 0.97 7.82 2.10
C VAL A 20 0.15 6.55 1.98
N ALA A 21 -0.67 6.21 2.99
CA ALA A 21 -1.54 5.04 2.94
C ALA A 21 -2.51 5.11 1.75
N ASP A 22 -3.16 6.25 1.54
CA ASP A 22 -4.06 6.48 0.41
C ASP A 22 -3.34 6.32 -0.94
N ALA A 23 -2.13 6.89 -1.07
CA ALA A 23 -1.33 6.76 -2.28
C ALA A 23 -0.92 5.30 -2.56
N LEU A 24 -0.60 4.51 -1.53
CA LEU A 24 -0.27 3.09 -1.68
C LEU A 24 -1.51 2.28 -2.09
N MET A 25 -2.67 2.54 -1.47
CA MET A 25 -3.94 1.89 -1.84
C MET A 25 -4.35 2.21 -3.28
N HIS A 26 -4.24 3.49 -3.68
CA HIS A 26 -4.51 3.91 -5.05
C HIS A 26 -3.53 3.26 -6.04
N SER A 27 -2.24 3.18 -5.70
CA SER A 27 -1.23 2.51 -6.53
C SER A 27 -1.54 1.03 -6.74
N LEU A 28 -1.96 0.31 -5.69
CA LEU A 28 -2.41 -1.08 -5.80
C LEU A 28 -3.59 -1.20 -6.78
N LYS A 29 -4.56 -0.29 -6.71
CA LYS A 29 -5.72 -0.28 -7.61
C LYS A 29 -5.27 -0.08 -9.06
N CYS A 30 -4.40 0.88 -9.32
CA CYS A 30 -3.86 1.12 -10.66
C CYS A 30 -3.11 -0.09 -11.22
N VAL A 31 -2.26 -0.74 -10.41
CA VAL A 31 -1.52 -1.94 -10.84
C VAL A 31 -2.48 -3.07 -11.20
N ARG A 32 -3.53 -3.31 -10.39
CA ARG A 32 -4.53 -4.33 -10.71
C ARG A 32 -5.28 -4.02 -12.01
N LEU A 33 -5.72 -2.78 -12.18
CA LEU A 33 -6.41 -2.37 -13.42
C LEU A 33 -5.52 -2.53 -14.64
N ALA A 34 -4.24 -2.15 -14.54
CA ALA A 34 -3.28 -2.31 -15.63
C ALA A 34 -3.01 -3.78 -15.98
N GLY A 35 -3.01 -4.67 -14.98
CA GLY A 35 -2.83 -6.11 -15.17
C GLY A 35 -4.11 -6.91 -15.37
N GLY A 36 -5.29 -6.27 -15.48
CA GLY A 36 -6.58 -6.94 -15.61
C GLY A 36 -6.97 -7.82 -14.42
N LYS A 37 -6.43 -7.53 -13.22
CA LYS A 37 -6.70 -8.31 -12.00
C LYS A 37 -7.97 -7.81 -11.28
N PRO A 38 -8.69 -8.67 -10.54
CA PRO A 38 -9.89 -8.26 -9.80
C PRO A 38 -9.60 -7.21 -8.71
N LEU A 39 -10.47 -6.21 -8.57
CA LEU A 39 -10.39 -5.25 -7.45
C LEU A 39 -10.88 -5.85 -6.12
N THR A 40 -11.74 -6.85 -6.17
CA THR A 40 -12.13 -7.64 -4.99
C THR A 40 -11.06 -8.67 -4.65
N PRO A 41 -11.06 -9.24 -3.44
CA PRO A 41 -10.16 -10.34 -3.08
C PRO A 41 -10.24 -11.51 -4.08
N TYR A 42 -9.10 -12.10 -4.41
CA TYR A 42 -9.00 -13.21 -5.37
C TYR A 42 -7.94 -14.24 -4.96
N GLU A 43 -8.01 -15.43 -5.56
CA GLU A 43 -7.02 -16.49 -5.40
C GLU A 43 -5.86 -16.33 -6.38
N VAL A 44 -4.65 -16.65 -5.92
CA VAL A 44 -3.42 -16.54 -6.71
C VAL A 44 -2.90 -17.95 -6.97
N LEU A 45 -2.91 -18.38 -8.24
CA LEU A 45 -2.46 -19.71 -8.67
C LEU A 45 -0.97 -19.73 -9.08
N GLY A 46 -0.34 -18.56 -9.14
CA GLY A 46 1.06 -18.31 -9.48
C GLY A 46 1.30 -16.81 -9.49
N MET A 47 2.53 -16.36 -9.30
CA MET A 47 2.86 -14.93 -9.35
C MET A 47 3.35 -14.55 -10.74
N ASP A 48 2.72 -13.53 -11.33
CA ASP A 48 3.24 -12.80 -12.47
C ASP A 48 3.86 -11.45 -12.04
N ASP A 49 4.35 -10.68 -13.01
CA ASP A 49 4.97 -9.37 -12.74
C ASP A 49 4.01 -8.38 -12.05
N ILE A 50 2.70 -8.50 -12.30
CA ILE A 50 1.67 -7.66 -11.67
C ILE A 50 1.51 -8.05 -10.21
N ASP A 51 1.55 -9.34 -9.90
CA ASP A 51 1.53 -9.86 -8.55
C ASP A 51 2.79 -9.46 -7.76
N HIS A 52 3.97 -9.48 -8.42
CA HIS A 52 5.22 -8.97 -7.83
C HIS A 52 5.16 -7.46 -7.55
N ALA A 53 4.63 -6.66 -8.48
CA ALA A 53 4.46 -5.23 -8.28
C ALA A 53 3.51 -4.92 -7.09
N GLN A 54 2.40 -5.64 -7.00
CA GLN A 54 1.48 -5.51 -5.86
C GLN A 54 2.14 -5.92 -4.53
N ALA A 55 2.91 -7.02 -4.51
CA ALA A 55 3.63 -7.47 -3.33
C ALA A 55 4.65 -6.42 -2.85
N GLY A 56 5.41 -5.81 -3.76
CA GLY A 56 6.37 -4.75 -3.43
C GLY A 56 5.71 -3.53 -2.78
N ILE A 57 4.50 -3.16 -3.19
CA ILE A 57 3.74 -2.07 -2.56
C ILE A 57 3.36 -2.44 -1.11
N VAL A 58 2.88 -3.67 -0.87
CA VAL A 58 2.52 -4.13 0.48
C VAL A 58 3.76 -4.28 1.38
N GLU A 59 4.88 -4.71 0.83
CA GLU A 59 6.17 -4.76 1.54
C GLU A 59 6.65 -3.36 1.94
N ALA A 60 6.56 -2.38 1.03
CA ALA A 60 6.89 -0.99 1.34
C ALA A 60 5.99 -0.43 2.45
N ALA A 61 4.68 -0.71 2.40
CA ALA A 61 3.75 -0.32 3.47
C ALA A 61 4.14 -0.96 4.82
N THR A 62 4.46 -2.25 4.79
CA THR A 62 4.89 -3.01 5.98
C THR A 62 6.17 -2.43 6.58
N ALA A 63 7.16 -2.08 5.75
CA ALA A 63 8.40 -1.45 6.19
C ALA A 63 8.18 -0.08 6.85
N LEU A 64 7.11 0.62 6.46
CA LEU A 64 6.68 1.89 7.06
C LEU A 64 5.73 1.71 8.25
N ASN A 65 5.44 0.47 8.66
CA ASN A 65 4.42 0.13 9.67
C ASN A 65 3.02 0.68 9.35
N ILE A 66 2.66 0.71 8.06
CA ILE A 66 1.33 1.10 7.57
C ILE A 66 0.53 -0.18 7.28
N ASP A 67 -0.61 -0.33 7.95
CA ASP A 67 -1.56 -1.41 7.67
C ASP A 67 -2.51 -1.00 6.53
N LEU A 68 -2.46 -1.72 5.41
CA LEU A 68 -3.33 -1.53 4.25
C LEU A 68 -4.61 -2.40 4.31
N GLY A 69 -4.89 -3.02 5.46
CA GLY A 69 -6.05 -3.88 5.71
C GLY A 69 -5.77 -5.38 5.54
N HIS A 70 -4.66 -5.76 4.89
CA HIS A 70 -4.20 -7.16 4.84
C HIS A 70 -2.71 -7.26 4.48
N LYS A 71 -2.02 -8.30 4.98
CA LYS A 71 -0.58 -8.56 4.70
C LYS A 71 -0.29 -9.16 3.32
N ARG A 72 -1.32 -9.65 2.64
CA ARG A 72 -1.22 -10.22 1.29
C ARG A 72 -2.00 -9.35 0.32
N TYR A 73 -1.33 -8.92 -0.74
CA TYR A 73 -1.87 -7.99 -1.73
C TYR A 73 -3.21 -8.45 -2.31
N ASN A 74 -3.37 -9.73 -2.67
CA ASN A 74 -4.55 -10.27 -3.34
C ASN A 74 -5.79 -10.39 -2.44
N LYS A 75 -5.64 -10.17 -1.13
CA LYS A 75 -6.75 -10.20 -0.17
C LYS A 75 -7.26 -8.81 0.20
N ILE A 76 -6.57 -7.76 -0.25
CA ILE A 76 -7.02 -6.37 -0.07
C ILE A 76 -8.19 -6.10 -1.03
N ASP A 77 -9.30 -5.59 -0.51
CA ASP A 77 -10.43 -5.14 -1.33
C ASP A 77 -10.21 -3.68 -1.76
N LEU A 78 -10.06 -3.48 -3.07
CA LEU A 78 -9.80 -2.20 -3.70
C LEU A 78 -11.03 -1.65 -4.44
N SER A 79 -12.19 -2.31 -4.31
CA SER A 79 -13.42 -1.89 -4.98
C SER A 79 -14.02 -0.59 -4.42
N LYS A 80 -13.57 -0.17 -3.23
CA LYS A 80 -14.06 1.01 -2.48
C LYS A 80 -13.04 2.13 -2.34
N ILE A 81 -11.84 1.93 -2.87
CA ILE A 81 -10.80 2.96 -3.05
C ILE A 81 -11.13 3.75 -4.31
#